data_AF-A0A352XUM6-F1
#
_entry.id   AF-A0A352XUM6-F1
#
_cell.length_a   1.000
_cell.length_b   1.000
_cell.length_c   1.000
_cell.angle_alpha   90.00
_cell.angle_beta   90.00
_cell.angle_gamma   90.00
#
_symmetry.space_group_name_H-M   'P 1'
#
loop_
_entity.id
_entity.type
_entity.pdbx_description
1 polymer ?
#
loop_
_entity_poly.entity_id
_entity_poly.type
_entity_poly.pdbx_seq_one_letter_code
_entity_poly.pdbx_strand_id
1 'polypeptide(L)'
;MFCSQCGSHVEDGVHFCQQCGAPLQTPGGVVQQPANPGAYGSPKAPRRSGKPKDPYQAQITQLKLQLRELKLNLKQITTGMSSTRARYNETSAFAPRGLFRRGYKIFEDINLLGPQQQKQQLQQQIMQLEQELLSLQEQQAQWKAQQ
;
A
#
# COMPACT_ATOMS: atom_id res chain seq x y z
N MET A 1 -15.65 18.82 29.79
CA MET A 1 -16.60 17.88 29.11
C MET A 1 -15.89 16.62 28.55
N PHE A 2 -16.59 15.57 28.12
CA PHE A 2 -15.97 14.41 27.43
C PHE A 2 -16.36 14.38 25.95
N CYS A 3 -15.41 14.01 25.08
CA CYS A 3 -15.68 13.86 23.65
C CYS A 3 -16.61 12.66 23.39
N SER A 4 -17.71 12.88 22.67
CA SER A 4 -18.65 11.81 22.30
C SER A 4 -18.09 10.80 21.30
N GLN A 5 -16.97 11.12 20.63
CA GLN A 5 -16.36 10.24 19.63
C GLN A 5 -15.26 9.34 20.19
N CYS A 6 -14.41 9.85 21.09
CA CYS A 6 -13.26 9.10 21.60
C CYS A 6 -13.22 8.99 23.13
N GLY A 7 -14.15 9.63 23.85
CA GLY A 7 -14.22 9.60 25.31
C GLY A 7 -13.11 10.37 26.03
N SER A 8 -12.23 11.08 25.31
CA SER A 8 -11.18 11.87 25.95
C SER A 8 -11.77 13.04 26.73
N HIS A 9 -11.13 13.42 27.83
CA HIS A 9 -11.47 14.65 28.55
C HIS A 9 -11.12 15.85 27.68
N VAL A 10 -12.05 16.80 27.57
CA VAL A 10 -11.90 18.01 26.77
C VAL A 10 -12.23 19.23 27.61
N GLU A 11 -11.35 20.23 27.55
CA GLU A 11 -11.53 21.52 28.20
C GLU A 11 -12.68 22.31 27.59
N ASP A 12 -13.41 23.04 28.42
CA ASP A 12 -14.59 23.77 28.00
C ASP A 12 -14.17 25.02 27.18
N GLY A 13 -14.77 25.20 26.00
CA GLY A 13 -14.48 26.30 25.08
C GLY A 13 -13.67 25.93 23.83
N VAL A 14 -13.22 24.68 23.68
CA VAL A 14 -12.55 24.23 22.45
C VAL A 14 -13.55 23.73 21.40
N HIS A 15 -13.34 24.11 20.14
CA HIS A 15 -14.21 23.74 19.02
C HIS A 15 -13.95 22.33 18.47
N PHE A 16 -12.77 21.77 18.74
CA PHE A 16 -12.35 20.46 18.25
C PHE A 16 -11.65 19.68 19.37
N CYS A 17 -11.86 18.37 19.39
CA CYS A 17 -11.13 17.49 20.29
C CYS A 17 -9.66 17.44 19.89
N GLN A 18 -8.74 17.75 20.80
CA GLN A 18 -7.30 17.69 20.51
C GLN A 18 -6.77 16.27 20.31
N GLN A 19 -7.53 15.26 20.73
CA GLN A 19 -7.09 13.86 20.69
C GLN A 19 -7.55 13.13 19.41
N CYS A 20 -8.74 13.44 18.89
CA CYS A 20 -9.29 12.79 17.68
C CYS A 20 -9.65 13.76 16.54
N GLY A 21 -9.59 15.08 16.78
CA GLY A 21 -9.95 16.11 15.81
C GLY A 21 -11.46 16.30 15.61
N ALA A 22 -12.32 15.58 16.33
CA ALA A 22 -13.77 15.67 16.14
C ALA A 22 -14.31 17.04 16.60
N PRO A 23 -15.22 17.68 15.83
CA PRO A 23 -15.83 18.95 16.20
C PRO A 23 -16.77 18.76 17.40
N LEU A 24 -16.63 19.63 18.40
CA LEU A 24 -17.47 19.63 19.60
C LEU A 24 -18.56 20.68 19.43
N GLN A 25 -19.81 20.21 19.41
CA GLN A 25 -20.99 21.04 19.21
C GLN A 25 -21.10 22.04 20.37
N THR A 26 -20.95 23.34 20.08
CA THR A 26 -21.07 24.41 21.07
C THR A 26 -22.56 24.78 21.24
N PRO A 27 -23.11 24.85 22.46
CA PRO A 27 -24.49 25.27 22.67
C PRO A 27 -24.55 26.81 22.63
N GLY A 28 -24.87 27.40 21.47
CA GLY A 28 -25.11 28.84 21.39
C GLY A 28 -24.89 29.55 20.05
N GLY A 29 -24.60 28.84 18.95
CA GLY A 29 -24.44 29.43 17.63
C GLY A 29 -25.59 29.04 16.70
N VAL A 30 -26.39 30.03 16.28
CA VAL A 30 -27.48 29.91 15.31
C VAL A 30 -27.15 29.03 14.09
N VAL A 31 -28.11 28.18 13.73
CA VAL A 31 -28.16 27.40 12.49
C VAL A 31 -28.06 28.38 11.30
N GLN A 32 -26.88 28.47 10.69
CA GLN A 32 -26.75 29.05 9.36
C GLN A 32 -26.86 27.94 8.33
N GLN A 33 -28.07 27.79 7.80
CA GLN A 33 -28.29 27.25 6.46
C GLN A 33 -27.75 28.27 5.45
N PRO A 34 -26.74 27.95 4.63
CA PRO A 34 -26.37 28.83 3.54
C PRO A 34 -27.38 28.65 2.40
N ALA A 35 -28.26 29.64 2.25
CA ALA A 35 -28.96 29.90 1.00
C ALA A 35 -27.94 30.39 -0.03
N ASN A 36 -27.84 29.66 -1.15
CA ASN A 36 -27.03 30.00 -2.32
C ASN A 36 -27.42 31.37 -2.92
N PRO A 37 -26.44 32.15 -3.36
CA PRO A 37 -26.48 32.62 -4.74
C PRO A 37 -25.09 32.59 -5.40
N GLY A 38 -24.91 31.71 -6.38
CA GLY A 38 -23.88 31.85 -7.41
C GLY A 38 -22.50 31.23 -7.14
N ALA A 39 -22.32 30.00 -7.64
CA ALA A 39 -21.05 29.45 -8.13
C ALA A 39 -19.92 29.13 -7.11
N TYR A 40 -20.08 28.04 -6.35
CA TYR A 40 -19.02 27.04 -6.22
C TYR A 40 -19.66 25.67 -6.49
N GLY A 41 -19.24 25.06 -7.59
CA GLY A 41 -19.84 23.84 -8.12
C GLY A 41 -19.90 22.75 -7.06
N SER A 42 -21.11 22.24 -6.80
CA SER A 42 -21.26 20.92 -6.21
C SER A 42 -20.33 19.98 -6.98
N PRO A 43 -19.47 19.17 -6.34
CA PRO A 43 -18.91 18.03 -7.02
C PRO A 43 -20.12 17.18 -7.41
N LYS A 44 -20.55 17.29 -8.66
CA LYS A 44 -21.55 16.41 -9.25
C LYS A 44 -21.04 15.02 -8.92
N ALA A 45 -21.77 14.30 -8.07
CA ALA A 45 -21.54 12.88 -7.87
C ALA A 45 -21.37 12.27 -9.28
N PRO A 46 -20.27 11.55 -9.55
CA PRO A 46 -19.99 11.11 -10.90
C PRO A 46 -21.20 10.29 -11.35
N ARG A 47 -21.92 10.81 -12.34
CA ARG A 47 -22.98 10.08 -13.02
C ARG A 47 -22.28 8.85 -13.58
N ARG A 48 -22.49 7.68 -12.94
CA ARG A 48 -22.01 6.40 -13.46
C ARG A 48 -22.74 6.19 -14.78
N SER A 49 -22.15 6.70 -15.86
CA SER A 49 -22.63 6.44 -17.20
C SER A 49 -22.58 4.93 -17.38
N GLY A 50 -23.75 4.29 -17.42
CA GLY A 50 -23.93 2.85 -17.57
C GLY A 50 -23.52 2.36 -18.95
N LYS A 51 -22.24 2.53 -19.30
CA LYS A 51 -21.67 1.75 -20.40
C LYS A 51 -21.60 0.29 -19.95
N PRO A 52 -21.91 -0.68 -20.83
CA PRO A 52 -21.75 -2.09 -20.52
C PRO A 52 -20.32 -2.33 -20.03
N LYS A 53 -20.19 -2.96 -18.85
CA LYS A 53 -18.90 -3.17 -18.19
C LYS A 53 -18.18 -4.30 -18.95
N ASP A 54 -17.08 -3.97 -19.63
CA ASP A 54 -16.24 -4.94 -20.33
C ASP A 54 -15.93 -6.14 -19.41
N PRO A 55 -16.19 -7.39 -19.83
CA PRO A 55 -15.98 -8.57 -18.96
C PRO A 55 -14.49 -8.76 -18.58
N TYR A 56 -13.56 -8.23 -19.39
CA TYR A 56 -12.11 -8.33 -19.16
C TYR A 56 -11.56 -7.24 -18.23
N GLN A 57 -12.27 -6.11 -18.06
CA GLN A 57 -11.73 -4.96 -17.32
C GLN A 57 -11.50 -5.27 -15.84
N ALA A 58 -12.44 -6.00 -15.22
CA ALA A 58 -12.32 -6.39 -13.80
C ALA A 58 -11.11 -7.32 -13.59
N GLN A 59 -10.92 -8.29 -14.49
CA GLN A 59 -9.81 -9.24 -14.43
C GLN A 59 -8.46 -8.52 -14.55
N ILE A 60 -8.31 -7.65 -15.56
CA ILE A 60 -7.08 -6.86 -15.77
C ILE A 60 -6.77 -5.98 -14.54
N THR A 61 -7.79 -5.36 -13.91
CA THR A 61 -7.55 -4.56 -12.70
C THR A 61 -7.06 -5.40 -11.52
N GLN A 62 -7.57 -6.62 -11.37
CA GLN A 62 -7.16 -7.53 -10.31
C GLN A 62 -5.71 -8.02 -10.52
N LEU A 63 -5.36 -8.46 -11.73
CA LEU A 63 -3.98 -8.87 -12.05
C LEU A 63 -2.97 -7.73 -11.83
N LYS A 64 -3.33 -6.49 -12.19
CA LYS A 64 -2.47 -5.32 -11.94
C LYS A 64 -2.19 -5.08 -10.46
N LEU A 65 -3.19 -5.29 -9.60
CA LEU A 65 -3.03 -5.16 -8.15
C LEU A 65 -2.10 -6.26 -7.62
N GLN A 66 -2.29 -7.50 -8.04
CA GLN A 66 -1.40 -8.62 -7.69
C GLN A 66 0.05 -8.36 -8.13
N LEU A 67 0.26 -7.86 -9.35
CA LEU A 67 1.58 -7.48 -9.83
C LEU A 67 2.23 -6.40 -8.96
N ARG A 68 1.45 -5.41 -8.52
CA ARG A 68 1.95 -4.34 -7.63
C ARG A 68 2.35 -4.89 -6.26
N GLU A 69 1.58 -5.82 -5.72
CA GLU A 69 1.86 -6.50 -4.46
C GLU A 69 3.15 -7.35 -4.56
N LEU A 70 3.29 -8.18 -5.58
CA LEU A 70 4.49 -9.02 -5.77
C LEU A 70 5.74 -8.17 -5.98
N LYS A 71 5.65 -7.06 -6.73
CA LYS A 71 6.76 -6.11 -6.90
C LYS A 71 7.14 -5.43 -5.58
N LEU A 72 6.16 -5.14 -4.72
CA LEU A 72 6.40 -4.64 -3.37
C LEU A 72 7.12 -5.67 -2.50
N ASN A 73 6.68 -6.94 -2.55
CA ASN A 73 7.30 -8.03 -1.82
C ASN A 73 8.77 -8.25 -2.25
N LEU A 74 9.05 -8.25 -3.56
CA LEU A 74 10.41 -8.32 -4.09
C LEU A 74 11.30 -7.19 -3.54
N LYS A 75 10.77 -5.96 -3.51
CA LYS A 75 11.47 -4.81 -2.92
C LYS A 75 11.73 -5.02 -1.43
N GLN A 76 10.74 -5.48 -0.67
CA GLN A 76 10.90 -5.79 0.77
C GLN A 76 11.97 -6.85 1.01
N ILE A 77 12.01 -7.94 0.24
CA ILE A 77 13.06 -8.97 0.36
C ILE A 77 14.44 -8.39 0.03
N THR A 78 14.54 -7.57 -1.01
CA THR A 78 15.80 -6.93 -1.40
C THR A 78 16.30 -5.98 -0.31
N THR A 79 15.41 -5.17 0.29
CA THR A 79 15.72 -4.28 1.42
C THR A 79 16.03 -5.08 2.69
N GLY A 80 15.33 -6.19 2.93
CA GLY A 80 15.61 -7.11 4.03
C GLY A 80 17.04 -7.66 3.92
N MET A 81 17.43 -8.14 2.74
CA MET A 81 18.80 -8.61 2.49
C MET A 81 19.86 -7.53 2.72
N SER A 82 19.63 -6.27 2.33
CA SER A 82 20.59 -5.20 2.61
C SER A 82 20.70 -4.87 4.11
N SER A 83 19.58 -4.90 4.84
CA SER A 83 19.58 -4.69 6.30
C SER A 83 20.29 -5.82 7.05
N THR A 84 20.12 -7.08 6.62
CA THR A 84 20.85 -8.23 7.19
C THR A 84 22.35 -8.07 6.98
N ARG A 85 22.78 -7.68 5.77
CA ARG A 85 24.20 -7.39 5.48
C ARG A 85 24.76 -6.22 6.31
N ALA A 86 23.96 -5.20 6.59
CA ALA A 86 24.38 -4.07 7.42
C ALA A 86 24.62 -4.50 8.88
N ARG A 87 23.66 -5.24 9.47
CA ARG A 87 23.81 -5.81 10.82
C ARG A 87 25.04 -6.70 10.94
N TYR A 88 25.39 -7.43 9.89
CA TYR A 88 26.63 -8.20 9.87
C TYR A 88 27.86 -7.32 9.96
N ASN A 89 27.96 -6.30 9.10
CA ASN A 89 29.11 -5.41 9.10
C ASN A 89 29.28 -4.72 10.47
N GLU A 90 28.17 -4.38 11.13
CA GLU A 90 28.16 -3.85 12.50
C GLU A 90 28.65 -4.88 13.53
N THR A 91 28.10 -6.10 13.52
CA THR A 91 28.45 -7.16 14.50
C THR A 91 29.83 -7.77 14.27
N SER A 92 30.29 -7.87 13.03
CA SER A 92 31.60 -8.39 12.64
C SER A 92 32.75 -7.44 12.96
N ALA A 93 32.47 -6.14 13.16
CA ALA A 93 33.44 -5.19 13.66
C ALA A 93 33.93 -5.53 15.09
N PHE A 94 33.09 -6.22 15.87
CA PHE A 94 33.39 -6.64 17.24
C PHE A 94 33.79 -8.12 17.38
N ALA A 95 33.77 -8.89 16.29
CA ALA A 95 34.13 -10.30 16.32
C ALA A 95 35.67 -10.49 16.38
N PRO A 96 36.21 -11.30 17.31
CA PRO A 96 37.64 -11.56 17.38
C PRO A 96 38.16 -12.21 16.08
N ARG A 97 39.31 -11.74 15.60
CA ARG A 97 39.93 -12.26 14.37
C ARG A 97 40.30 -13.74 14.54
N GLY A 98 39.98 -14.57 13.55
CA GLY A 98 40.34 -16.00 13.54
C GLY A 98 39.22 -16.91 13.04
N LEU A 99 39.21 -18.17 13.50
CA LEU A 99 38.23 -19.20 13.12
C LEU A 99 36.77 -18.78 13.36
N PHE A 100 36.51 -17.97 14.39
CA PHE A 100 35.19 -17.43 14.69
C PHE A 100 34.61 -16.63 13.53
N ARG A 101 35.39 -15.75 12.88
CA ARG A 101 34.92 -14.94 11.74
C ARG A 101 34.50 -15.78 10.53
N ARG A 102 35.18 -16.91 10.30
CA ARG A 102 34.87 -17.84 9.20
C ARG A 102 33.60 -18.65 9.48
N GLY A 103 33.39 -19.05 10.74
CA GLY A 103 32.14 -19.70 11.17
C GLY A 103 30.94 -18.80 10.95
N TYR A 104 30.98 -17.54 11.42
CA TYR A 104 29.89 -16.57 11.23
C TYR A 104 29.52 -16.35 9.76
N LYS A 105 30.52 -16.26 8.85
CA LYS A 105 30.26 -16.09 7.42
C LYS A 105 29.48 -17.24 6.79
N ILE A 106 29.75 -18.48 7.20
CA ILE A 106 29.05 -19.67 6.68
C ILE A 106 27.57 -19.67 7.10
N PHE A 107 27.29 -19.32 8.36
CA PHE A 107 25.91 -19.20 8.85
C PHE A 107 25.11 -18.11 8.11
N GLU A 108 25.77 -17.05 7.66
CA GLU A 108 25.13 -16.00 6.86
C GLU A 108 24.82 -16.41 5.44
N ASP A 109 25.74 -17.12 4.78
CA ASP A 109 25.47 -17.63 3.43
C ASP A 109 24.24 -18.56 3.46
N ILE A 110 24.05 -19.34 4.53
CA ILE A 110 22.84 -20.15 4.75
C ILE A 110 21.59 -19.26 4.94
N ASN A 111 21.69 -18.21 5.76
CA ASN A 111 20.57 -17.29 6.00
C ASN A 111 20.22 -16.41 4.77
N LEU A 112 21.17 -16.14 3.87
CA LEU A 112 20.94 -15.38 2.64
C LEU A 112 20.43 -16.25 1.49
N LEU A 113 20.72 -17.56 1.49
CA LEU A 113 20.31 -18.49 0.45
C LEU A 113 18.78 -18.58 0.31
N GLY A 114 18.06 -18.62 1.43
CA GLY A 114 16.59 -18.65 1.44
C GLY A 114 15.96 -17.41 0.78
N PRO A 115 16.25 -16.19 1.26
CA PRO A 115 15.79 -14.94 0.64
C PRO A 115 16.19 -14.78 -0.83
N GLN A 116 17.37 -15.27 -1.22
CA GLN A 116 17.80 -15.27 -2.62
C GLN A 116 16.91 -16.17 -3.49
N GLN A 117 16.58 -17.37 -3.01
CA GLN A 117 15.67 -18.29 -3.70
C GLN A 117 14.25 -17.69 -3.81
N GLN A 118 13.75 -17.07 -2.74
CA GLN A 118 12.46 -16.37 -2.74
C GLN A 118 12.41 -15.25 -3.78
N LYS A 119 13.49 -14.46 -3.92
CA LYS A 119 13.59 -13.44 -4.96
C LYS A 119 13.46 -14.03 -6.36
N GLN A 120 14.13 -15.16 -6.63
CA GLN A 120 14.04 -15.83 -7.94
C GLN A 120 12.62 -16.34 -8.23
N GLN A 121 11.97 -16.95 -7.24
CA GLN A 121 10.59 -17.41 -7.36
C GLN A 121 9.62 -16.26 -7.66
N LEU A 122 9.74 -15.14 -6.94
CA LEU A 122 8.92 -13.94 -7.18
C LEU A 122 9.15 -13.34 -8.56
N GLN A 123 10.40 -13.32 -9.05
CA GLN A 123 10.70 -12.86 -10.40
C GLN A 123 10.02 -13.73 -11.47
N GLN A 124 10.00 -15.05 -11.29
CA GLN A 124 9.29 -15.97 -12.18
C GLN A 124 7.78 -15.75 -12.14
N GLN A 125 7.19 -15.58 -10.96
CA GLN A 125 5.76 -15.30 -10.80
C GLN A 125 5.35 -13.98 -11.45
N ILE A 126 6.15 -12.91 -11.26
CA ILE A 126 5.89 -11.61 -11.88
C ILE A 126 5.90 -11.74 -13.41
N MET A 127 6.88 -12.46 -13.97
CA MET A 127 6.97 -12.69 -15.40
C MET A 127 5.77 -13.45 -15.96
N GLN A 128 5.29 -14.48 -15.26
CA GLN A 128 4.09 -15.23 -15.64
C GLN A 128 2.82 -14.35 -15.64
N LEU A 129 2.62 -13.55 -14.59
CA LEU A 129 1.46 -12.66 -14.50
C LEU A 129 1.51 -11.51 -15.51
N GLU A 130 2.69 -11.01 -15.85
CA GLU A 130 2.85 -10.02 -16.92
C GLU A 130 2.44 -10.60 -18.28
N GLN A 131 2.78 -11.88 -18.56
CA GLN A 131 2.34 -12.57 -19.77
C GLN A 131 0.81 -12.75 -19.80
N GLU A 132 0.19 -13.15 -18.69
CA GLU A 132 -1.27 -13.30 -18.59
C GLU A 132 -2.00 -11.96 -18.76
N LEU A 133 -1.44 -10.88 -18.21
CA LEU A 133 -1.99 -9.54 -18.40
C LEU A 133 -1.97 -9.14 -19.88
N LEU A 134 -0.85 -9.40 -20.58
CA LEU A 134 -0.73 -9.10 -22.00
C LEU A 134 -1.76 -9.90 -22.83
N SER A 135 -1.95 -11.19 -22.56
CA SER A 135 -2.92 -12.01 -23.28
C SER A 135 -4.37 -11.54 -23.04
N LEU A 136 -4.73 -11.18 -21.80
CA LEU A 136 -6.04 -10.60 -21.49
C LEU A 136 -6.27 -9.24 -22.17
N GLN A 137 -5.22 -8.42 -22.27
CA GLN A 137 -5.31 -7.15 -23.00
C GLN A 137 -5.55 -7.37 -24.49
N GLU A 138 -4.89 -8.37 -25.09
CA GLU A 138 -5.10 -8.73 -26.49
C GLU A 138 -6.52 -9.24 -26.74
N GLN A 139 -7.03 -10.13 -25.89
CA GLN A 139 -8.41 -10.61 -25.94
C GLN A 139 -9.42 -9.46 -25.80
N GLN A 140 -9.17 -8.53 -24.88
CA GLN A 140 -10.02 -7.34 -24.75
C GLN A 140 -10.01 -6.49 -26.02
N ALA A 141 -8.85 -6.32 -26.67
CA ALA A 141 -8.74 -5.58 -27.92
C ALA A 141 -9.50 -6.27 -29.06
N GLN A 142 -9.38 -7.60 -29.18
CA GLN A 142 -10.13 -8.38 -30.16
C GLN A 142 -11.64 -8.31 -29.93
N TRP A 143 -12.10 -8.44 -28.68
CA TRP A 143 -13.51 -8.30 -28.33
C TRP A 143 -14.05 -6.89 -28.63
N LYS A 144 -13.24 -5.86 -28.37
CA LYS A 144 -13.57 -4.46 -28.73
C LYS A 144 -13.59 -4.21 -30.23
N ALA A 145 -12.82 -4.95 -31.01
CA ALA A 145 -12.84 -4.86 -32.47
C ALA A 145 -14.02 -5.60 -33.09
N GLN A 146 -14.62 -6.55 -32.36
CA GLN A 146 -15.83 -7.30 -32.78
C GLN A 146 -17.15 -6.62 -32.36
N GLN A 147 -17.09 -5.66 -31.43
CA GLN A 147 -18.22 -4.81 -31.01
C GLN A 147 -18.27 -3.52 -31.81
#